data_AF-A0A166CIQ8-F1
#
_entry.id   AF-A0A166CIQ8-F1
#
_cell.length_a   1.000
_cell.length_b   1.000
_cell.length_c   1.000
_cell.angle_alpha   90.00
_cell.angle_beta   90.00
_cell.angle_gamma   90.00
#
_symmetry.space_group_name_H-M   'P 1'
#
loop_
_entity.id
_entity.type
_entity.pdbx_description
1 polymer ?
#
loop_
_entity_poly.entity_id
_entity_poly.type
_entity_poly.pdbx_seq_one_letter_code
_entity_poly.pdbx_strand_id
1 'polypeptide(L)'
;MAYSGMLSNQRDEIFPPFQHDYMIFLLNRPELAVHYLKELLRHRNEPGASSSTNRRFAQAISGVDTTLRIMLLNINEGRDDRTVKNWARWLRAGLCALCEEALHSPDFFMVDSAQDLPAWQVNILVILAVIFSQTSSLDLPSQESQKPIIPLDLPPDEVARIMDEVHAARDVMWTGFWKRHTIFKAQGAIHDTKRYFSQVRETGGLLRLFRSELYMHWAIARCDEFPVAPSTAWLRKIAVLLWIYSEDDDDQTGEPRWALLPKIFAPYKASYELNEVIDRPGMMAFVHDEVLPHQTAEAFFSGVRSSLGNRHLWGILLADVLAVISILVTSSSMLCLACISSRVFSAIPLALYRHEHHVKEQLGIKVVLQRTMNIFCTLLHTSVPNVKADLDTVHLLLDCKFFDILSRVVVVNLDAISSVEWAITTVTDVQNIMHALRSRELSRYPSLLQSLSMTWYRTLKSIREAAVLRPADQALFTLAKEWQELGVKSGLKERVEKRAYDEAKQLAQMCAWSMCEWHTAVPPTPTRLCVGCGEARYCSKPCQVKDWKQGGHKAKCRRLKAPVSTGRYEI
;
A
#
# COMPACT_ATOMS: atom_id res chain seq x y z
N MET A 1 44.72 10.24 -41.48
CA MET A 1 43.65 9.25 -41.21
C MET A 1 44.14 7.78 -41.18
N ALA A 2 45.30 7.41 -41.75
CA ALA A 2 45.78 6.00 -41.71
C ALA A 2 46.48 5.57 -40.40
N TYR A 3 46.95 6.49 -39.55
CA TYR A 3 47.66 6.16 -38.30
C TYR A 3 46.75 5.80 -37.11
N SER A 4 45.45 6.12 -37.17
CA SER A 4 44.50 5.81 -36.08
C SER A 4 44.04 4.34 -36.07
N GLY A 5 44.24 3.60 -37.18
CA GLY A 5 43.80 2.20 -37.31
C GLY A 5 44.81 1.16 -36.81
N MET A 6 46.11 1.47 -36.73
CA MET A 6 47.11 0.52 -36.21
C MET A 6 47.18 0.50 -34.68
N LEU A 7 46.85 1.61 -34.00
CA LEU A 7 46.82 1.67 -32.54
C LEU A 7 45.56 1.04 -31.93
N SER A 8 44.46 0.89 -32.69
CA SER A 8 43.25 0.23 -32.18
C SER A 8 43.42 -1.29 -32.05
N ASN A 9 44.16 -1.94 -32.96
CA ASN A 9 44.33 -3.40 -32.93
C ASN A 9 45.30 -3.89 -31.84
N GLN A 10 46.30 -3.10 -31.45
CA GLN A 10 47.20 -3.50 -30.35
C GLN A 10 46.57 -3.37 -28.96
N ARG A 11 45.50 -2.57 -28.78
CA ARG A 11 44.82 -2.45 -27.48
C ARG A 11 43.96 -3.66 -27.13
N ASP A 12 43.41 -4.36 -28.12
CA ASP A 12 42.55 -5.53 -27.88
C ASP A 12 43.32 -6.77 -27.36
N GLU A 13 44.66 -6.81 -27.48
CA GLU A 13 45.52 -7.89 -26.97
C GLU A 13 45.91 -7.74 -25.48
N ILE A 14 45.64 -6.58 -24.86
CA ILE A 14 46.10 -6.27 -23.48
C ILE A 14 45.41 -7.15 -22.43
N PHE A 15 44.22 -7.67 -22.72
CA PHE A 15 43.46 -8.49 -21.77
C PHE A 15 43.24 -9.91 -22.31
N PRO A 16 43.73 -10.96 -21.61
CA PRO A 16 43.52 -12.35 -22.02
C PRO A 16 42.02 -12.70 -22.04
N PRO A 17 41.60 -13.65 -22.90
CA PRO A 17 40.21 -14.11 -22.94
C PRO A 17 39.80 -14.71 -21.60
N PHE A 18 38.57 -14.40 -21.19
CA PHE A 18 38.00 -14.83 -19.92
C PHE A 18 37.65 -16.33 -19.97
N GLN A 19 38.62 -17.20 -19.72
CA GLN A 19 38.45 -18.67 -19.70
C GLN A 19 37.91 -19.15 -18.33
N HIS A 20 37.30 -20.33 -18.29
CA HIS A 20 36.71 -20.91 -17.07
C HIS A 20 37.71 -21.00 -15.91
N ASP A 21 38.96 -21.37 -16.19
CA ASP A 21 40.03 -21.48 -15.19
C ASP A 21 40.41 -20.11 -14.59
N TYR A 22 40.29 -19.06 -15.40
CA TYR A 22 40.51 -17.68 -14.96
C TYR A 22 39.40 -17.21 -14.01
N MET A 23 38.15 -17.67 -14.20
CA MET A 23 37.08 -17.41 -13.23
C MET A 23 37.45 -17.99 -11.86
N ILE A 24 37.80 -19.27 -11.79
CA ILE A 24 38.15 -19.96 -10.54
C ILE A 24 39.31 -19.25 -9.83
N PHE A 25 40.29 -18.77 -10.59
CA PHE A 25 41.40 -17.97 -10.06
C PHE A 25 40.91 -16.66 -9.42
N LEU A 26 40.07 -15.90 -10.13
CA LEU A 26 39.50 -14.64 -9.64
C LEU A 26 38.60 -14.84 -8.41
N LEU A 27 37.91 -15.99 -8.29
CA LEU A 27 37.06 -16.28 -7.13
C LEU A 27 37.86 -16.38 -5.83
N ASN A 28 39.14 -16.74 -5.93
CA ASN A 28 40.05 -16.88 -4.78
C ASN A 28 40.80 -15.57 -4.46
N ARG A 29 40.73 -14.57 -5.36
CA ARG A 29 41.43 -13.28 -5.27
C ARG A 29 40.48 -12.11 -5.62
N PRO A 30 39.49 -11.79 -4.76
CA PRO A 30 38.55 -10.69 -4.99
C PRO A 30 39.22 -9.36 -5.31
N GLU A 31 40.39 -9.10 -4.72
CA GLU A 31 41.16 -7.87 -4.89
C GLU A 31 41.61 -7.68 -6.34
N LEU A 32 42.10 -8.76 -6.98
CA LEU A 32 42.48 -8.76 -8.40
C LEU A 32 41.25 -8.71 -9.31
N ALA A 33 40.17 -9.38 -8.93
CA ALA A 33 38.94 -9.42 -9.71
C ALA A 33 38.28 -8.03 -9.80
N VAL A 34 38.15 -7.35 -8.66
CA VAL A 34 37.60 -5.99 -8.62
C VAL A 34 38.50 -5.02 -9.37
N HIS A 35 39.82 -5.08 -9.18
CA HIS A 35 40.75 -4.23 -9.93
C HIS A 35 40.63 -4.44 -11.44
N TYR A 36 40.62 -5.69 -11.90
CA TYR A 36 40.44 -6.03 -13.31
C TYR A 36 39.11 -5.51 -13.88
N LEU A 37 38.01 -5.64 -13.13
CA LEU A 37 36.70 -5.12 -13.54
C LEU A 37 36.67 -3.59 -13.63
N LYS A 38 37.36 -2.89 -12.72
CA LYS A 38 37.50 -1.43 -12.79
C LYS A 38 38.26 -0.99 -14.04
N GLU A 39 39.36 -1.66 -14.38
CA GLU A 39 40.10 -1.37 -15.62
C GLU A 39 39.28 -1.65 -16.88
N LEU A 40 38.57 -2.78 -16.93
CA LEU A 40 37.66 -3.06 -18.04
C LEU A 40 36.54 -2.03 -18.16
N LEU A 41 35.97 -1.59 -17.03
CA LEU A 41 34.93 -0.57 -17.00
C LEU A 41 35.46 0.80 -17.50
N ARG A 42 36.68 1.18 -17.11
CA ARG A 42 37.33 2.41 -17.59
C ARG A 42 37.53 2.38 -19.10
N HIS A 43 38.15 1.32 -19.62
CA HIS A 43 38.36 1.16 -21.06
C HIS A 43 37.05 1.10 -21.84
N ARG A 44 36.02 0.47 -21.26
CA ARG A 44 34.68 0.43 -21.84
C ARG A 44 34.08 1.83 -21.98
N ASN A 45 34.28 2.70 -20.99
CA ASN A 45 33.73 4.04 -20.97
C ASN A 45 34.55 5.04 -21.82
N GLU A 46 35.70 4.64 -22.37
CA GLU A 46 36.45 5.45 -23.32
C GLU A 46 35.66 5.66 -24.63
N PRO A 47 35.66 6.88 -25.21
CA PRO A 47 35.07 7.13 -26.52
C PRO A 47 35.69 6.21 -27.58
N GLY A 48 34.86 5.42 -28.27
CA GLY A 48 35.31 4.48 -29.30
C GLY A 48 35.69 3.09 -28.79
N ALA A 49 35.36 2.74 -27.54
CA ALA A 49 35.55 1.39 -27.01
C ALA A 49 34.96 0.31 -27.94
N SER A 50 35.73 -0.76 -28.15
CA SER A 50 35.36 -1.86 -29.04
C SER A 50 34.19 -2.68 -28.49
N SER A 51 33.41 -3.30 -29.38
CA SER A 51 32.35 -4.25 -28.99
C SER A 51 32.91 -5.48 -28.26
N SER A 52 34.17 -5.84 -28.52
CA SER A 52 34.92 -6.85 -27.78
C SER A 52 35.13 -6.45 -26.31
N THR A 53 35.49 -5.20 -26.01
CA THR A 53 35.66 -4.69 -24.65
C THR A 53 34.35 -4.75 -23.87
N ASN A 54 33.24 -4.31 -24.48
CA ASN A 54 31.90 -4.44 -23.92
C ASN A 54 31.53 -5.89 -23.59
N ARG A 55 31.81 -6.82 -24.52
CA ARG A 55 31.56 -8.26 -24.33
C ARG A 55 32.41 -8.85 -23.19
N ARG A 56 33.69 -8.48 -23.12
CA ARG A 56 34.61 -8.95 -22.07
C ARG A 56 34.16 -8.48 -20.70
N PHE A 57 33.79 -7.20 -20.56
CA PHE A 57 33.25 -6.67 -19.32
C PHE A 57 31.96 -7.41 -18.91
N ALA A 58 31.03 -7.61 -19.84
CA ALA A 58 29.78 -8.33 -19.59
C ALA A 58 30.00 -9.79 -19.14
N GLN A 59 30.96 -10.50 -19.75
CA GLN A 59 31.34 -11.85 -19.35
C GLN A 59 31.98 -11.87 -17.96
N ALA A 60 32.90 -10.95 -17.69
CA ALA A 60 33.60 -10.87 -16.42
C ALA A 60 32.64 -10.58 -15.26
N ILE A 61 31.74 -9.61 -15.41
CA ILE A 61 30.76 -9.28 -14.38
C ILE A 61 29.73 -10.39 -14.16
N SER A 62 29.36 -11.12 -15.23
CA SER A 62 28.48 -12.29 -15.11
C SER A 62 29.11 -13.42 -14.29
N GLY A 63 30.44 -13.58 -14.40
CA GLY A 63 31.21 -14.49 -13.57
C GLY A 63 31.17 -14.13 -12.08
N VAL A 64 31.30 -12.84 -11.77
CA VAL A 64 31.18 -12.33 -10.39
C VAL A 64 29.76 -12.51 -9.86
N ASP A 65 28.73 -12.14 -10.61
CA ASP A 65 27.32 -12.37 -10.22
C ASP A 65 27.06 -13.85 -9.87
N THR A 66 27.46 -14.77 -10.76
CA THR A 66 27.30 -16.22 -10.53
C THR A 66 27.97 -16.67 -9.24
N THR A 67 29.16 -16.14 -8.96
CA THR A 67 29.92 -16.47 -7.75
C THR A 67 29.22 -15.97 -6.50
N LEU A 68 28.79 -14.71 -6.51
CA LEU A 68 28.12 -14.10 -5.36
C LEU A 68 26.78 -14.79 -5.06
N ARG A 69 26.05 -15.23 -6.08
CA ARG A 69 24.84 -16.06 -5.91
C ARG A 69 25.13 -17.39 -5.23
N ILE A 70 26.17 -18.10 -5.67
CA ILE A 70 26.59 -19.36 -5.03
C ILE A 70 26.98 -19.12 -3.57
N MET A 71 27.71 -18.04 -3.29
CA MET A 71 28.06 -17.65 -1.92
C MET A 71 26.82 -17.37 -1.07
N LEU A 72 25.83 -16.62 -1.58
CA LEU A 72 24.60 -16.34 -0.85
C LEU A 72 23.76 -17.58 -0.57
N LEU A 73 23.66 -18.52 -1.51
CA LEU A 73 22.96 -19.78 -1.29
C LEU A 73 23.61 -20.55 -0.13
N ASN A 74 24.96 -20.62 -0.10
CA ASN A 74 25.70 -21.28 0.98
C ASN A 74 25.54 -20.57 2.34
N ILE A 75 25.51 -19.24 2.33
CA ILE A 75 25.27 -18.40 3.51
C ILE A 75 23.89 -18.69 4.11
N ASN A 76 22.83 -18.68 3.29
CA ASN A 76 21.46 -18.86 3.76
C ASN A 76 21.21 -20.28 4.31
N GLU A 77 21.98 -21.27 3.85
CA GLU A 77 21.96 -22.62 4.39
C GLU A 77 22.72 -22.77 5.73
N GLY A 78 23.42 -21.72 6.18
CA GLY A 78 24.18 -21.69 7.44
C GLY A 78 25.46 -22.53 7.42
N ARG A 79 26.04 -22.78 6.23
CA ARG A 79 27.00 -23.90 6.07
C ARG A 79 28.49 -23.58 6.02
N ASP A 80 28.95 -22.33 6.02
CA ASP A 80 30.39 -22.11 5.77
C ASP A 80 30.98 -20.75 6.20
N ASP A 81 31.80 -20.74 7.27
CA ASP A 81 32.65 -19.60 7.69
C ASP A 81 33.55 -19.08 6.55
N ARG A 82 33.98 -19.96 5.65
CA ARG A 82 34.81 -19.56 4.51
C ARG A 82 34.02 -18.70 3.54
N THR A 83 32.73 -18.96 3.36
CA THR A 83 31.87 -18.16 2.49
C THR A 83 31.66 -16.75 3.07
N VAL A 84 31.46 -16.63 4.38
CA VAL A 84 31.40 -15.34 5.09
C VAL A 84 32.70 -14.55 4.95
N LYS A 85 33.84 -15.21 5.17
CA LYS A 85 35.17 -14.59 5.01
C LYS A 85 35.42 -14.15 3.57
N ASN A 86 35.01 -14.96 2.59
CA ASN A 86 35.15 -14.61 1.18
C ASN A 86 34.26 -13.41 0.81
N TRP A 87 33.03 -13.34 1.32
CA TRP A 87 32.15 -12.18 1.14
C TRP A 87 32.78 -10.90 1.71
N ALA A 88 33.30 -10.95 2.94
CA ALA A 88 34.04 -9.84 3.53
C ALA A 88 35.24 -9.39 2.68
N ARG A 89 35.98 -10.34 2.07
CA ARG A 89 37.07 -10.03 1.13
C ARG A 89 36.60 -9.31 -0.13
N TRP A 90 35.45 -9.67 -0.69
CA TRP A 90 34.86 -8.95 -1.82
C TRP A 90 34.50 -7.51 -1.47
N LEU A 91 33.91 -7.29 -0.29
CA LEU A 91 33.60 -5.94 0.19
C LEU A 91 34.90 -5.12 0.39
N ARG A 92 35.91 -5.68 1.09
CA ARG A 92 37.21 -5.01 1.29
C ARG A 92 37.89 -4.65 -0.03
N ALA A 93 37.79 -5.52 -1.03
CA ALA A 93 38.35 -5.33 -2.36
C ALA A 93 37.74 -4.14 -3.14
N GLY A 94 36.68 -3.51 -2.64
CA GLY A 94 36.04 -2.36 -3.25
C GLY A 94 34.94 -2.74 -4.26
N LEU A 95 34.24 -3.86 -4.02
CA LEU A 95 33.10 -4.27 -4.83
C LEU A 95 31.98 -3.20 -4.85
N CYS A 96 31.75 -2.52 -3.72
CA CYS A 96 30.78 -1.43 -3.62
C CYS A 96 31.20 -0.24 -4.48
N ALA A 97 32.45 0.21 -4.34
CA ALA A 97 33.02 1.26 -5.20
C ALA A 97 33.01 0.89 -6.70
N LEU A 98 33.22 -0.38 -7.08
CA LEU A 98 33.07 -0.83 -8.47
C LEU A 98 31.62 -0.66 -8.96
N CYS A 99 30.63 -1.02 -8.14
CA CYS A 99 29.23 -0.86 -8.52
C CYS A 99 28.87 0.63 -8.65
N GLU A 100 29.35 1.48 -7.75
CA GLU A 100 29.21 2.93 -7.85
C GLU A 100 29.81 3.49 -9.15
N GLU A 101 31.06 3.12 -9.48
CA GLU A 101 31.71 3.51 -10.75
C GLU A 101 30.89 3.02 -11.96
N ALA A 102 30.34 1.81 -11.90
CA ALA A 102 29.51 1.25 -12.95
C ALA A 102 28.23 2.06 -13.15
N LEU A 103 27.55 2.44 -12.06
CA LEU A 103 26.33 3.26 -12.09
C LEU A 103 26.57 4.66 -12.68
N HIS A 104 27.78 5.20 -12.55
CA HIS A 104 28.18 6.46 -13.18
C HIS A 104 28.51 6.34 -14.68
N SER A 105 28.51 5.13 -15.24
CA SER A 105 28.77 4.94 -16.68
C SER A 105 27.71 5.69 -17.49
N PRO A 106 28.10 6.42 -18.55
CA PRO A 106 27.20 7.30 -19.28
C PRO A 106 26.00 6.56 -19.89
N ASP A 107 26.16 5.26 -20.16
CA ASP A 107 25.14 4.41 -20.75
C ASP A 107 24.43 3.48 -19.76
N PHE A 108 24.77 3.51 -18.47
CA PHE A 108 24.18 2.61 -17.47
C PHE A 108 22.66 2.71 -17.43
N PHE A 109 22.14 3.93 -17.50
CA PHE A 109 20.71 4.17 -17.49
C PHE A 109 20.16 4.50 -18.90
N MET A 110 20.96 4.45 -19.99
CA MET A 110 20.56 4.95 -21.33
C MET A 110 19.45 4.18 -22.05
N VAL A 111 18.89 3.13 -21.45
CA VAL A 111 17.81 2.36 -22.05
C VAL A 111 16.43 2.93 -21.69
N ASP A 112 15.51 2.90 -22.66
CA ASP A 112 14.13 3.40 -22.49
C ASP A 112 13.22 2.40 -21.76
N SER A 113 13.60 1.12 -21.76
CA SER A 113 12.86 0.02 -21.15
C SER A 113 13.78 -0.89 -20.37
N ALA A 114 13.26 -1.43 -19.27
CA ALA A 114 14.00 -2.41 -18.48
C ALA A 114 14.20 -3.75 -19.25
N GLN A 115 13.49 -3.96 -20.37
CA GLN A 115 13.69 -5.10 -21.29
C GLN A 115 14.99 -4.97 -22.11
N ASP A 116 15.46 -3.74 -22.31
CA ASP A 116 16.62 -3.44 -23.16
C ASP A 116 17.92 -3.33 -22.37
N LEU A 117 17.88 -3.50 -21.04
CA LEU A 117 19.06 -3.47 -20.17
C LEU A 117 20.09 -4.53 -20.65
N PRO A 118 21.31 -4.12 -21.06
CA PRO A 118 22.40 -5.05 -21.31
C PRO A 118 22.66 -5.95 -20.09
N ALA A 119 23.05 -7.20 -20.35
CA ALA A 119 23.29 -8.21 -19.30
C ALA A 119 24.22 -7.72 -18.19
N TRP A 120 25.23 -6.90 -18.51
CA TRP A 120 26.17 -6.37 -17.51
C TRP A 120 25.50 -5.41 -16.53
N GLN A 121 24.52 -4.60 -16.96
CA GLN A 121 23.78 -3.68 -16.09
C GLN A 121 22.91 -4.48 -15.12
N VAL A 122 22.23 -5.51 -15.64
CA VAL A 122 21.46 -6.45 -14.81
C VAL A 122 22.35 -7.11 -13.77
N ASN A 123 23.55 -7.56 -14.15
CA ASN A 123 24.50 -8.16 -13.21
C ASN A 123 24.94 -7.17 -12.12
N ILE A 124 25.28 -5.92 -12.45
CA ILE A 124 25.61 -4.90 -11.45
C ILE A 124 24.44 -4.66 -10.50
N LEU A 125 23.22 -4.57 -11.03
CA LEU A 125 22.01 -4.38 -10.24
C LEU A 125 21.73 -5.56 -9.30
N VAL A 126 21.96 -6.79 -9.74
CA VAL A 126 21.85 -7.98 -8.88
C VAL A 126 22.93 -7.93 -7.79
N ILE A 127 24.18 -7.65 -8.15
CA ILE A 127 25.29 -7.56 -7.18
C ILE A 127 24.96 -6.51 -6.11
N LEU A 128 24.43 -5.35 -6.49
CA LEU A 128 23.98 -4.32 -5.56
C LEU A 128 22.84 -4.81 -4.65
N ALA A 129 21.83 -5.48 -5.21
CA ALA A 129 20.75 -6.07 -4.42
C ALA A 129 21.28 -7.05 -3.38
N VAL A 130 22.27 -7.87 -3.75
CA VAL A 130 22.97 -8.78 -2.84
C VAL A 130 23.71 -7.99 -1.76
N ILE A 131 24.50 -6.97 -2.13
CA ILE A 131 25.21 -6.12 -1.17
C ILE A 131 24.24 -5.53 -0.14
N PHE A 132 23.15 -4.91 -0.62
CA PHE A 132 22.12 -4.30 0.21
C PHE A 132 21.47 -5.30 1.16
N SER A 133 21.09 -6.49 0.68
CA SER A 133 20.51 -7.55 1.51
C SER A 133 21.37 -7.93 2.72
N GLN A 134 22.70 -7.88 2.54
CA GLN A 134 23.68 -8.30 3.55
C GLN A 134 24.15 -7.16 4.45
N THR A 135 24.07 -5.91 3.99
CA THR A 135 24.50 -4.73 4.76
C THR A 135 23.35 -4.01 5.46
N SER A 136 22.09 -4.26 5.07
CA SER A 136 20.87 -3.71 5.70
C SER A 136 20.87 -3.77 7.22
N SER A 137 21.34 -4.88 7.79
CA SER A 137 21.31 -5.11 9.23
C SER A 137 22.38 -4.33 9.99
N LEU A 138 23.38 -3.78 9.31
CA LEU A 138 24.46 -3.00 9.94
C LEU A 138 24.03 -1.54 10.20
N ASP A 139 23.06 -1.03 9.44
CA ASP A 139 22.51 0.33 9.54
C ASP A 139 21.65 0.55 10.80
N LEU A 140 21.27 -0.52 11.52
CA LEU A 140 20.22 -0.44 12.54
C LEU A 140 20.76 -0.67 13.95
N PRO A 141 20.53 0.27 14.89
CA PRO A 141 20.91 0.09 16.28
C PRO A 141 20.12 -1.09 16.88
N SER A 142 20.87 -2.02 17.46
CA SER A 142 20.42 -3.25 18.12
C SER A 142 19.06 -3.16 18.82
N GLN A 143 18.11 -4.05 18.50
CA GLN A 143 17.39 -4.87 19.49
C GLN A 143 16.46 -5.95 18.88
N GLU A 144 16.65 -7.16 19.41
CA GLU A 144 15.69 -8.28 19.61
C GLU A 144 15.10 -9.09 18.43
N SER A 145 15.06 -8.64 17.18
CA SER A 145 14.57 -9.51 16.08
C SER A 145 15.70 -10.25 15.34
N GLN A 146 16.20 -11.30 15.96
CA GLN A 146 17.26 -12.19 15.47
C GLN A 146 16.87 -12.94 14.18
N LYS A 147 17.16 -12.37 13.01
CA LYS A 147 17.77 -13.18 11.94
C LYS A 147 19.29 -13.11 12.15
N PRO A 148 20.03 -14.21 11.96
CA PRO A 148 21.47 -14.20 12.13
C PRO A 148 22.07 -13.20 11.13
N ILE A 149 22.47 -12.04 11.66
CA ILE A 149 23.41 -11.14 11.01
C ILE A 149 24.62 -12.01 10.72
N ILE A 150 25.07 -12.05 9.47
CA ILE A 150 26.38 -12.61 9.19
C ILE A 150 27.37 -11.68 9.87
N PRO A 151 28.08 -12.11 10.92
CA PRO A 151 29.11 -11.27 11.50
C PRO A 151 30.20 -11.12 10.42
N LEU A 152 30.21 -9.96 9.77
CA LEU A 152 31.34 -9.57 8.97
C LEU A 152 32.47 -9.36 9.96
N ASP A 153 33.44 -10.27 10.01
CA ASP A 153 34.67 -10.18 10.81
C ASP A 153 35.55 -9.06 10.24
N LEU A 154 35.05 -7.82 10.35
CA LEU A 154 35.59 -6.59 9.82
C LEU A 154 35.84 -5.62 10.98
N PRO A 155 37.01 -4.95 11.00
CA PRO A 155 37.25 -3.81 11.87
C PRO A 155 36.16 -2.73 11.72
N PRO A 156 35.80 -1.99 12.80
CA PRO A 156 34.75 -0.97 12.74
C PRO A 156 34.98 0.12 11.69
N ASP A 157 36.24 0.50 11.44
CA ASP A 157 36.63 1.48 10.41
C ASP A 157 36.42 0.94 8.99
N GLU A 158 36.66 -0.36 8.77
CA GLU A 158 36.35 -0.99 7.49
C GLU A 158 34.83 -1.10 7.26
N VAL A 159 34.06 -1.42 8.30
CA VAL A 159 32.60 -1.43 8.23
C VAL A 159 32.09 -0.04 7.86
N ALA A 160 32.56 1.01 8.54
CA ALA A 160 32.18 2.39 8.25
C ALA A 160 32.47 2.76 6.78
N ARG A 161 33.69 2.48 6.29
CA ARG A 161 34.06 2.71 4.88
C ARG A 161 33.14 1.95 3.90
N ILE A 162 32.87 0.67 4.17
CA ILE A 162 32.00 -0.13 3.31
C ILE A 162 30.58 0.45 3.30
N MET A 163 30.06 0.89 4.45
CA MET A 163 28.75 1.53 4.52
C MET A 163 28.72 2.84 3.74
N ASP A 164 29.76 3.67 3.81
CA ASP A 164 29.88 4.87 2.98
C ASP A 164 29.84 4.54 1.48
N GLU A 165 30.60 3.53 1.03
CA GLU A 165 30.57 3.06 -0.37
C GLU A 165 29.19 2.49 -0.77
N VAL A 166 28.53 1.77 0.13
CA VAL A 166 27.18 1.24 -0.08
C VAL A 166 26.17 2.37 -0.22
N HIS A 167 26.24 3.39 0.64
CA HIS A 167 25.37 4.56 0.57
C HIS A 167 25.62 5.38 -0.70
N ALA A 168 26.87 5.57 -1.11
CA ALA A 168 27.21 6.26 -2.35
C ALA A 168 26.64 5.52 -3.58
N ALA A 169 26.86 4.20 -3.68
CA ALA A 169 26.28 3.39 -4.75
C ALA A 169 24.74 3.42 -4.74
N ARG A 170 24.14 3.36 -3.54
CA ARG A 170 22.69 3.44 -3.32
C ARG A 170 22.12 4.76 -3.83
N ASP A 171 22.73 5.89 -3.47
CA ASP A 171 22.27 7.22 -3.87
C ASP A 171 22.34 7.44 -5.38
N VAL A 172 23.42 6.99 -6.02
CA VAL A 172 23.58 7.07 -7.49
C VAL A 172 22.52 6.21 -8.17
N MET A 173 22.33 4.97 -7.71
CA MET A 173 21.36 4.04 -8.27
C MET A 173 19.94 4.59 -8.16
N TRP A 174 19.57 5.10 -6.99
CA TRP A 174 18.23 5.66 -6.75
C TRP A 174 17.98 6.94 -7.53
N THR A 175 18.97 7.82 -7.61
CA THR A 175 18.89 9.02 -8.45
C THR A 175 18.71 8.64 -9.92
N GLY A 176 19.46 7.63 -10.40
CA GLY A 176 19.37 7.12 -11.77
C GLY A 176 18.00 6.53 -12.08
N PHE A 177 17.51 5.63 -11.22
CA PHE A 177 16.19 5.01 -11.38
C PHE A 177 15.05 6.02 -11.30
N TRP A 178 15.14 7.03 -10.45
CA TRP A 178 14.13 8.08 -10.38
C TRP A 178 14.08 8.90 -11.68
N LYS A 179 15.24 9.37 -12.14
CA LYS A 179 15.36 10.12 -13.42
C LYS A 179 14.80 9.32 -14.59
N ARG A 180 14.82 7.99 -14.53
CA ARG A 180 14.43 7.09 -15.61
C ARG A 180 13.36 6.09 -15.21
N HIS A 181 12.45 6.53 -14.35
CA HIS A 181 11.36 5.70 -13.84
C HIS A 181 10.47 5.10 -14.94
N THR A 182 10.50 5.64 -16.16
CA THR A 182 9.81 5.07 -17.33
C THR A 182 10.24 3.64 -17.64
N ILE A 183 11.45 3.22 -17.24
CA ILE A 183 11.87 1.81 -17.37
C ILE A 183 10.92 0.85 -16.63
N PHE A 184 10.21 1.34 -15.61
CA PHE A 184 9.20 0.58 -14.85
C PHE A 184 7.81 0.60 -15.49
N LYS A 185 7.56 1.45 -16.50
CA LYS A 185 6.26 1.55 -17.21
C LYS A 185 6.00 0.42 -18.18
N ALA A 186 7.01 -0.34 -18.60
CA ALA A 186 6.89 -1.36 -19.63
C ALA A 186 5.99 -2.52 -19.16
N GLN A 187 4.68 -2.35 -19.34
CA GLN A 187 3.67 -3.39 -19.16
C GLN A 187 3.89 -4.46 -20.22
N GLY A 188 4.25 -5.66 -19.77
CA GLY A 188 4.43 -6.82 -20.63
C GLY A 188 5.28 -7.86 -19.91
N ALA A 189 4.70 -9.04 -19.68
CA ALA A 189 5.49 -10.23 -19.42
C ALA A 189 6.50 -10.38 -20.56
N ILE A 190 7.80 -10.38 -20.23
CA ILE A 190 8.89 -10.49 -21.20
C ILE A 190 8.93 -11.96 -21.64
N HIS A 191 8.10 -12.30 -22.60
CA HIS A 191 7.91 -13.69 -23.02
C HIS A 191 9.07 -14.27 -23.85
N ASP A 192 10.09 -13.48 -24.22
CA ASP A 192 11.11 -13.94 -25.17
C ASP A 192 12.57 -13.58 -24.81
N THR A 193 12.99 -13.95 -23.60
CA THR A 193 14.41 -14.07 -23.22
C THR A 193 14.80 -15.53 -22.98
N LYS A 194 14.25 -16.45 -23.78
CA LYS A 194 14.48 -17.90 -23.63
C LYS A 194 15.92 -18.35 -23.88
N ARG A 195 16.80 -17.53 -24.47
CA ARG A 195 18.07 -18.04 -25.02
C ARG A 195 19.35 -17.78 -24.21
N TYR A 196 19.35 -17.00 -23.11
CA TYR A 196 20.63 -16.79 -22.38
C TYR A 196 20.64 -16.81 -20.84
N PHE A 197 19.52 -16.80 -20.10
CA PHE A 197 19.57 -16.96 -18.63
C PHE A 197 18.32 -17.68 -18.10
N SER A 198 18.47 -18.93 -17.65
CA SER A 198 17.35 -19.81 -17.27
C SER A 198 16.87 -19.65 -15.81
N GLN A 199 17.52 -18.86 -14.96
CA GLN A 199 17.16 -18.74 -13.54
C GLN A 199 16.78 -17.33 -13.05
N VAL A 200 16.97 -16.28 -13.86
CA VAL A 200 16.54 -14.90 -13.56
C VAL A 200 15.50 -14.46 -14.59
N ARG A 201 14.54 -15.34 -14.89
CA ARG A 201 13.58 -15.11 -15.96
C ARG A 201 12.67 -13.92 -15.62
N GLU A 202 12.70 -12.94 -16.53
CA GLU A 202 11.94 -11.69 -16.59
C GLU A 202 12.53 -10.56 -15.74
N THR A 203 12.71 -9.37 -16.32
CA THR A 203 13.01 -8.13 -15.60
C THR A 203 12.01 -7.85 -14.47
N GLY A 204 10.79 -8.42 -14.55
CA GLY A 204 9.86 -8.50 -13.43
C GLY A 204 10.44 -9.20 -12.20
N GLY A 205 11.34 -10.18 -12.36
CA GLY A 205 12.14 -10.80 -11.30
C GLY A 205 13.19 -9.86 -10.69
N LEU A 206 13.85 -9.02 -11.48
CA LEU A 206 14.78 -8.00 -10.97
C LEU A 206 14.03 -6.90 -10.21
N LEU A 207 12.88 -6.46 -10.72
CA LEU A 207 11.98 -5.55 -10.02
C LEU A 207 11.39 -6.17 -8.77
N ARG A 208 11.04 -7.46 -8.80
CA ARG A 208 10.63 -8.22 -7.60
C ARG A 208 11.75 -8.35 -6.60
N LEU A 209 13.00 -8.57 -7.04
CA LEU A 209 14.17 -8.62 -6.17
C LEU A 209 14.43 -7.25 -5.55
N PHE A 210 14.50 -6.18 -6.35
CA PHE A 210 14.63 -4.82 -5.81
C PHE A 210 13.46 -4.44 -4.91
N ARG A 211 12.22 -4.80 -5.27
CA ARG A 211 11.06 -4.64 -4.39
C ARG A 211 11.26 -5.38 -3.08
N SER A 212 11.66 -6.64 -3.12
CA SER A 212 11.89 -7.47 -1.95
C SER A 212 13.04 -6.93 -1.09
N GLU A 213 14.12 -6.42 -1.70
CA GLU A 213 15.29 -5.89 -0.99
C GLU A 213 15.04 -4.49 -0.42
N LEU A 214 14.43 -3.59 -1.21
CA LEU A 214 13.91 -2.31 -0.71
C LEU A 214 12.93 -2.55 0.42
N TYR A 215 12.07 -3.55 0.26
CA TYR A 215 11.11 -3.93 1.26
C TYR A 215 11.79 -4.48 2.52
N MET A 216 12.74 -5.40 2.40
CA MET A 216 13.49 -5.94 3.53
C MET A 216 14.23 -4.81 4.27
N HIS A 217 14.93 -3.93 3.55
CA HIS A 217 15.53 -2.73 4.14
C HIS A 217 14.51 -1.89 4.92
N TRP A 218 13.31 -1.73 4.38
CA TRP A 218 12.28 -0.88 4.97
C TRP A 218 11.42 -1.56 6.05
N ALA A 219 11.36 -2.89 6.05
CA ALA A 219 10.72 -3.68 7.09
C ALA A 219 11.64 -3.83 8.31
N ILE A 220 12.95 -3.86 8.09
CA ILE A 220 13.95 -3.94 9.16
C ILE A 220 14.17 -2.54 9.76
N ALA A 221 14.19 -1.48 8.96
CA ALA A 221 14.21 -0.11 9.48
C ALA A 221 12.82 0.30 9.99
N ARG A 222 12.63 0.39 11.32
CA ARG A 222 11.37 0.86 11.91
C ARG A 222 10.94 2.19 11.26
N CYS A 223 9.71 2.25 10.74
CA CYS A 223 9.18 3.42 10.03
C CYS A 223 9.23 4.72 10.85
N ASP A 224 9.35 4.63 12.17
CA ASP A 224 9.25 5.76 13.09
C ASP A 224 10.57 6.56 13.21
N GLU A 225 11.73 5.96 12.92
CA GLU A 225 13.05 6.64 12.92
C GLU A 225 13.42 7.21 11.53
N PHE A 226 12.66 6.82 10.51
CA PHE A 226 12.84 7.23 9.11
C PHE A 226 12.65 8.72 8.79
N PRO A 227 11.78 9.50 9.46
CA PRO A 227 11.44 10.85 9.02
C PRO A 227 12.61 11.86 8.99
N VAL A 228 13.70 11.59 9.69
CA VAL A 228 14.72 12.60 10.02
C VAL A 228 15.97 12.50 9.14
N ALA A 229 16.26 11.34 8.54
CA ALA A 229 17.49 11.16 7.77
C ALA A 229 17.30 11.58 6.28
N PRO A 230 18.18 12.44 5.72
CA PRO A 230 18.12 12.87 4.31
C PRO A 230 18.11 11.71 3.30
N SER A 231 18.72 10.58 3.64
CA SER A 231 18.76 9.34 2.84
C SER A 231 17.37 8.71 2.62
N THR A 232 16.36 9.08 3.41
CA THR A 232 15.01 8.52 3.30
C THR A 232 14.15 9.19 2.24
N ALA A 233 14.55 10.37 1.75
CA ALA A 233 13.86 11.06 0.66
C ALA A 233 13.83 10.20 -0.61
N TRP A 234 14.95 9.53 -0.94
CA TRP A 234 15.01 8.62 -2.07
C TRP A 234 14.14 7.39 -1.88
N LEU A 235 14.10 6.82 -0.67
CA LEU A 235 13.27 5.66 -0.38
C LEU A 235 11.78 5.96 -0.50
N ARG A 236 11.34 7.15 -0.07
CA ARG A 236 9.97 7.63 -0.31
C ARG A 236 9.66 7.75 -1.81
N LYS A 237 10.56 8.35 -2.58
CA LYS A 237 10.43 8.46 -4.05
C LYS A 237 10.32 7.08 -4.69
N ILE A 238 11.18 6.15 -4.33
CA ILE A 238 11.13 4.79 -4.87
C ILE A 238 9.86 4.06 -4.47
N ALA A 239 9.42 4.21 -3.22
CA ALA A 239 8.15 3.64 -2.77
C ALA A 239 6.97 4.20 -3.59
N VAL A 240 7.00 5.48 -3.99
CA VAL A 240 6.05 6.06 -4.94
C VAL A 240 6.15 5.34 -6.29
N LEU A 241 7.34 5.18 -6.89
CA LEU A 241 7.47 4.45 -8.16
C LEU A 241 6.94 3.02 -8.06
N LEU A 242 7.32 2.31 -7.01
CA LEU A 242 6.87 0.94 -6.76
C LEU A 242 5.37 0.88 -6.59
N TRP A 243 4.76 1.87 -5.94
CA TRP A 243 3.31 1.96 -5.78
C TRP A 243 2.61 2.32 -7.08
N ILE A 244 3.16 3.20 -7.92
CA ILE A 244 2.59 3.57 -9.22
C ILE A 244 2.61 2.38 -10.19
N TYR A 245 3.74 1.67 -10.24
CA TYR A 245 3.99 0.60 -11.20
C TYR A 245 3.79 -0.80 -10.62
N SER A 246 3.17 -0.96 -9.45
CA SER A 246 2.74 -2.29 -8.98
C SER A 246 1.42 -2.66 -9.57
N GLU A 247 1.40 -3.82 -10.21
CA GLU A 247 0.16 -4.56 -10.41
C GLU A 247 -0.30 -5.10 -9.05
N ASP A 248 -1.61 -5.14 -8.86
CA ASP A 248 -2.27 -5.49 -7.59
C ASP A 248 -2.38 -7.03 -7.37
N ASP A 249 -1.91 -7.84 -8.31
CA ASP A 249 -2.46 -9.19 -8.56
C ASP A 249 -1.61 -10.41 -8.19
N ASP A 250 -0.35 -10.28 -7.73
CA ASP A 250 0.45 -11.47 -7.41
C ASP A 250 0.58 -11.70 -5.90
N ASP A 251 -0.35 -12.48 -5.35
CA ASP A 251 -0.49 -12.85 -3.93
C ASP A 251 0.74 -13.56 -3.31
N GLN A 252 1.74 -13.97 -4.11
CA GLN A 252 2.68 -15.00 -3.67
C GLN A 252 4.04 -14.52 -3.15
N THR A 253 4.55 -13.34 -3.49
CA THR A 253 5.99 -13.06 -3.22
C THR A 253 6.37 -11.64 -2.81
N GLY A 254 5.45 -10.75 -2.42
CA GLY A 254 5.81 -9.39 -2.02
C GLY A 254 4.80 -8.70 -1.11
N GLU A 255 5.25 -7.67 -0.39
CA GLU A 255 4.33 -6.78 0.32
C GLU A 255 3.43 -6.09 -0.72
N PRO A 256 2.11 -6.19 -0.58
CA PRO A 256 1.19 -5.71 -1.61
C PRO A 256 1.27 -4.19 -1.74
N ARG A 257 0.94 -3.68 -2.94
CA ARG A 257 0.93 -2.25 -3.29
C ARG A 257 0.38 -1.36 -2.17
N TRP A 258 -0.73 -1.78 -1.56
CA TRP A 258 -1.41 -1.02 -0.51
C TRP A 258 -0.58 -0.81 0.77
N ALA A 259 0.41 -1.67 1.06
CA ALA A 259 1.28 -1.56 2.23
C ALA A 259 2.34 -0.45 2.09
N LEU A 260 2.65 -0.05 0.86
CA LEU A 260 3.62 1.02 0.60
C LEU A 260 3.05 2.41 0.90
N LEU A 261 1.73 2.59 0.80
CA LEU A 261 1.11 3.90 0.91
C LEU A 261 1.30 4.55 2.30
N PRO A 262 1.00 3.88 3.44
CA PRO A 262 1.33 4.39 4.78
C PRO A 262 2.79 4.84 4.91
N LYS A 263 3.68 4.08 4.29
CA LYS A 263 5.11 4.24 4.48
C LYS A 263 5.68 5.37 3.61
N ILE A 264 5.14 5.61 2.40
CA ILE A 264 5.43 6.81 1.59
C ILE A 264 5.17 8.10 2.38
N PHE A 265 4.13 8.07 3.22
CA PHE A 265 3.67 9.20 4.03
C PHE A 265 3.98 9.05 5.52
N ALA A 266 4.89 8.14 5.91
CA ALA A 266 5.21 7.85 7.30
C ALA A 266 5.53 9.10 8.14
N PRO A 267 6.34 10.08 7.67
CA PRO A 267 6.62 11.29 8.43
C PRO A 267 5.36 12.06 8.85
N TYR A 268 4.40 12.20 7.94
CA TYR A 268 3.17 12.95 8.18
C TYR A 268 2.14 12.12 8.94
N LYS A 269 2.15 10.79 8.72
CA LYS A 269 1.32 9.84 9.47
C LYS A 269 1.69 9.85 10.96
N ALA A 270 2.98 9.82 11.29
CA ALA A 270 3.45 9.88 12.67
C ALA A 270 2.97 11.16 13.37
N SER A 271 3.15 12.33 12.74
CA SER A 271 2.62 13.59 13.28
C SER A 271 1.09 13.58 13.42
N TYR A 272 0.37 12.98 12.46
CA TYR A 272 -1.09 12.82 12.56
C TYR A 272 -1.50 11.95 13.76
N GLU A 273 -0.80 10.86 14.03
CA GLU A 273 -1.09 9.95 15.14
C GLU A 273 -0.79 10.57 16.51
N LEU A 274 0.23 11.42 16.58
CA LEU A 274 0.61 12.18 17.78
C LEU A 274 -0.23 13.46 17.97
N ASN A 275 -1.15 13.77 17.05
CA ASN A 275 -1.87 15.05 16.98
C ASN A 275 -0.93 16.27 16.94
N GLU A 276 0.24 16.11 16.33
CA GLU A 276 1.21 17.17 16.11
C GLU A 276 0.89 17.97 14.84
N VAL A 277 1.54 19.13 14.71
CA VAL A 277 1.42 19.95 13.51
C VAL A 277 2.07 19.23 12.33
N ILE A 278 1.25 18.83 11.37
CA ILE A 278 1.72 18.21 10.12
C ILE A 278 2.37 19.29 9.25
N ASP A 279 3.59 19.05 8.76
CA ASP A 279 4.24 19.85 7.72
C ASP A 279 3.52 19.67 6.36
N ARG A 280 2.36 20.30 6.24
CA ARG A 280 1.55 20.29 5.01
C ARG A 280 2.31 20.90 3.83
N PRO A 281 3.05 22.02 3.95
CA PRO A 281 3.85 22.55 2.85
C PRO A 281 4.87 21.54 2.30
N GLY A 282 5.68 20.92 3.17
CA GLY A 282 6.66 19.92 2.72
C GLY A 282 6.01 18.67 2.14
N MET A 283 4.86 18.23 2.70
CA MET A 283 4.09 17.14 2.11
C MET A 283 3.56 17.48 0.72
N MET A 284 2.98 18.67 0.55
CA MET A 284 2.41 19.09 -0.72
C MET A 284 3.49 19.32 -1.77
N ALA A 285 4.64 19.88 -1.40
CA ALA A 285 5.81 19.94 -2.27
C ALA A 285 6.20 18.55 -2.77
N PHE A 286 6.32 17.55 -1.88
CA PHE A 286 6.59 16.18 -2.29
C PHE A 286 5.51 15.61 -3.23
N VAL A 287 4.22 15.83 -2.96
CA VAL A 287 3.15 15.35 -3.84
C VAL A 287 3.23 16.00 -5.21
N HIS A 288 3.44 17.32 -5.28
CA HIS A 288 3.52 18.07 -6.53
C HIS A 288 4.79 17.77 -7.34
N ASP A 289 5.93 17.67 -6.66
CA ASP A 289 7.24 17.56 -7.31
C ASP A 289 7.61 16.11 -7.59
N GLU A 290 7.06 15.15 -6.84
CA GLU A 290 7.47 13.74 -6.94
C GLU A 290 6.32 12.80 -7.32
N VAL A 291 5.06 13.06 -6.96
CA VAL A 291 3.96 12.12 -7.27
C VAL A 291 3.25 12.49 -8.57
N LEU A 292 2.82 13.74 -8.68
CA LEU A 292 1.99 14.23 -9.80
C LEU A 292 2.71 14.33 -11.17
N PRO A 293 4.04 14.44 -11.28
CA PRO A 293 4.70 14.39 -12.58
C PRO A 293 4.61 13.00 -13.25
N HIS A 294 4.33 11.96 -12.47
CA HIS A 294 4.31 10.57 -12.96
C HIS A 294 2.90 10.03 -13.18
N GLN A 295 1.88 10.62 -12.56
CA GLN A 295 0.48 10.24 -12.69
C GLN A 295 -0.44 11.41 -12.30
N THR A 296 -1.66 11.44 -12.83
CA THR A 296 -2.65 12.42 -12.38
C THR A 296 -3.09 12.14 -10.94
N ALA A 297 -3.64 13.15 -10.27
CA ALA A 297 -4.19 12.97 -8.93
C ALA A 297 -5.32 11.92 -8.93
N GLU A 298 -6.12 11.85 -10.00
CA GLU A 298 -7.16 10.83 -10.18
C GLU A 298 -6.57 9.43 -10.37
N ALA A 299 -5.50 9.28 -11.15
CA ALA A 299 -4.82 8.01 -11.31
C ALA A 299 -4.24 7.51 -9.98
N PHE A 300 -3.65 8.42 -9.18
CA PHE A 300 -3.22 8.13 -7.82
C PHE A 300 -4.42 7.63 -6.98
N PHE A 301 -5.49 8.40 -6.86
CA PHE A 301 -6.63 7.97 -6.02
C PHE A 301 -7.35 6.74 -6.56
N SER A 302 -7.30 6.46 -7.87
CA SER A 302 -7.74 5.18 -8.43
C SER A 302 -6.92 3.99 -7.89
N GLY A 303 -5.59 4.14 -7.77
CA GLY A 303 -4.72 3.17 -7.11
C GLY A 303 -5.04 2.98 -5.62
N VAL A 304 -5.36 4.06 -4.90
CA VAL A 304 -5.83 4.01 -3.50
C VAL A 304 -7.17 3.27 -3.40
N ARG A 305 -8.09 3.51 -4.33
CA ARG A 305 -9.38 2.80 -4.39
C ARG A 305 -9.17 1.31 -4.65
N SER A 306 -8.28 0.94 -5.58
CA SER A 306 -7.92 -0.46 -5.84
C SER A 306 -7.37 -1.13 -4.58
N SER A 307 -6.47 -0.44 -3.87
CA SER A 307 -5.91 -0.86 -2.58
C SER A 307 -7.00 -1.14 -1.53
N LEU A 308 -8.00 -0.26 -1.41
CA LEU A 308 -9.18 -0.46 -0.55
C LEU A 308 -10.07 -1.63 -1.00
N GLY A 309 -9.94 -2.12 -2.22
CA GLY A 309 -10.59 -3.34 -2.70
C GLY A 309 -9.92 -4.63 -2.24
N ASN A 310 -8.64 -4.57 -1.86
CA ASN A 310 -7.84 -5.77 -1.57
C ASN A 310 -8.32 -6.48 -0.29
N ARG A 311 -8.46 -7.81 -0.38
CA ARG A 311 -8.97 -8.68 0.71
C ARG A 311 -8.05 -8.74 1.93
N HIS A 312 -6.76 -8.48 1.76
CA HIS A 312 -5.76 -8.53 2.82
C HIS A 312 -5.57 -7.19 3.55
N LEU A 313 -6.18 -6.10 3.07
CA LEU A 313 -6.12 -4.80 3.72
C LEU A 313 -7.15 -4.72 4.86
N TRP A 314 -6.70 -4.95 6.09
CA TRP A 314 -7.47 -4.82 7.34
C TRP A 314 -6.52 -4.55 8.52
N GLY A 315 -7.07 -4.24 9.70
CA GLY A 315 -6.29 -4.05 10.91
C GLY A 315 -5.57 -2.70 10.91
N ILE A 316 -4.35 -2.67 11.46
CA ILE A 316 -3.52 -1.46 11.49
C ILE A 316 -3.25 -0.91 10.10
N LEU A 317 -3.08 -1.77 9.09
CA LEU A 317 -2.77 -1.36 7.72
C LEU A 317 -3.92 -0.59 7.08
N LEU A 318 -5.17 -1.01 7.33
CA LEU A 318 -6.34 -0.24 6.88
C LEU A 318 -6.43 1.09 7.62
N ALA A 319 -6.21 1.10 8.94
CA ALA A 319 -6.20 2.33 9.71
C ALA A 319 -5.17 3.32 9.13
N ASP A 320 -3.99 2.84 8.77
CA ASP A 320 -2.90 3.65 8.24
C ASP A 320 -3.21 4.21 6.86
N VAL A 321 -3.75 3.40 5.95
CA VAL A 321 -4.22 3.86 4.64
C VAL A 321 -5.27 4.96 4.81
N LEU A 322 -6.21 4.80 5.75
CA LEU A 322 -7.22 5.83 6.04
C LEU A 322 -6.59 7.11 6.62
N ALA A 323 -5.57 7.00 7.48
CA ALA A 323 -4.84 8.17 7.97
C ALA A 323 -4.18 8.94 6.81
N VAL A 324 -3.50 8.24 5.89
CA VAL A 324 -2.93 8.88 4.69
C VAL A 324 -4.01 9.56 3.85
N ILE A 325 -5.14 8.89 3.59
CA ILE A 325 -6.27 9.50 2.87
C ILE A 325 -6.71 10.80 3.58
N SER A 326 -6.89 10.76 4.90
CA SER A 326 -7.27 11.93 5.70
C SER A 326 -6.27 13.08 5.53
N ILE A 327 -4.97 12.81 5.68
CA ILE A 327 -3.93 13.82 5.57
C ILE A 327 -3.95 14.46 4.17
N LEU A 328 -4.05 13.65 3.12
CA LEU A 328 -4.04 14.14 1.73
C LEU A 328 -5.28 14.99 1.41
N VAL A 329 -6.49 14.50 1.73
CA VAL A 329 -7.72 15.24 1.38
C VAL A 329 -7.90 16.52 2.21
N THR A 330 -7.35 16.55 3.44
CA THR A 330 -7.37 17.77 4.27
C THR A 330 -6.31 18.80 3.83
N SER A 331 -5.30 18.41 3.07
CA SER A 331 -4.16 19.29 2.72
C SER A 331 -4.34 20.06 1.42
N SER A 332 -5.20 19.60 0.51
CA SER A 332 -5.41 20.24 -0.78
C SER A 332 -6.82 19.97 -1.32
N SER A 333 -7.52 21.03 -1.74
CA SER A 333 -8.83 20.93 -2.39
C SER A 333 -8.75 20.16 -3.72
N MET A 334 -7.65 20.29 -4.46
CA MET A 334 -7.40 19.52 -5.68
C MET A 334 -7.32 18.01 -5.38
N LEU A 335 -6.57 17.61 -4.35
CA LEU A 335 -6.49 16.20 -3.95
C LEU A 335 -7.82 15.68 -3.41
N CYS A 336 -8.56 16.50 -2.65
CA CYS A 336 -9.92 16.20 -2.21
C CYS A 336 -10.84 15.89 -3.41
N LEU A 337 -10.87 16.78 -4.41
CA LEU A 337 -11.68 16.59 -5.63
C LEU A 337 -11.26 15.34 -6.41
N ALA A 338 -9.96 15.09 -6.56
CA ALA A 338 -9.45 13.88 -7.22
C ALA A 338 -9.81 12.59 -6.46
N CYS A 339 -9.84 12.63 -5.14
CA CYS A 339 -10.27 11.52 -4.29
C CYS A 339 -11.77 11.20 -4.48
N ILE A 340 -12.61 12.24 -4.57
CA ILE A 340 -14.05 12.14 -4.85
C ILE A 340 -14.27 11.59 -6.27
N SER A 341 -13.64 12.18 -7.30
CA SER A 341 -13.84 11.78 -8.70
C SER A 341 -13.40 10.34 -8.97
N SER A 342 -12.35 9.88 -8.29
CA SER A 342 -11.86 8.49 -8.35
C SER A 342 -12.75 7.49 -7.60
N ARG A 343 -13.77 7.97 -6.87
CA ARG A 343 -14.70 7.20 -6.05
C ARG A 343 -14.03 6.38 -4.94
N VAL A 344 -12.95 6.87 -4.35
CA VAL A 344 -12.23 6.18 -3.25
C VAL A 344 -13.19 5.78 -2.13
N PHE A 345 -14.08 6.70 -1.76
CA PHE A 345 -15.02 6.51 -0.67
C PHE A 345 -16.02 5.37 -0.89
N SER A 346 -16.36 5.07 -2.15
CA SER A 346 -17.25 3.94 -2.47
C SER A 346 -16.63 2.58 -2.12
N ALA A 347 -15.30 2.50 -1.99
CA ALA A 347 -14.61 1.28 -1.58
C ALA A 347 -14.49 1.14 -0.04
N ILE A 348 -14.62 2.23 0.72
CA ILE A 348 -14.47 2.23 2.17
C ILE A 348 -15.47 1.31 2.88
N PRO A 349 -16.80 1.31 2.56
CA PRO A 349 -17.74 0.43 3.25
C PRO A 349 -17.39 -1.06 3.15
N LEU A 350 -16.85 -1.47 2.00
CA LEU A 350 -16.42 -2.85 1.81
C LEU A 350 -15.15 -3.14 2.61
N ALA A 351 -14.18 -2.22 2.65
CA ALA A 351 -12.99 -2.35 3.46
C ALA A 351 -13.31 -2.42 4.97
N LEU A 352 -14.23 -1.58 5.46
CA LEU A 352 -14.75 -1.62 6.82
C LEU A 352 -15.39 -2.97 7.14
N TYR A 353 -16.29 -3.43 6.27
CA TYR A 353 -16.95 -4.72 6.47
C TYR A 353 -15.95 -5.88 6.57
N ARG A 354 -14.92 -5.90 5.71
CA ARG A 354 -13.86 -6.91 5.79
C ARG A 354 -13.09 -6.78 7.10
N HIS A 355 -12.72 -5.56 7.48
CA HIS A 355 -11.97 -5.30 8.71
C HIS A 355 -12.69 -5.84 9.95
N GLU A 356 -13.98 -5.59 10.09
CA GLU A 356 -14.75 -6.05 11.25
C GLU A 356 -14.99 -7.56 11.23
N HIS A 357 -14.95 -8.20 10.06
CA HIS A 357 -15.03 -9.64 9.96
C HIS A 357 -13.72 -10.32 10.43
N HIS A 358 -12.59 -9.67 10.23
CA HIS A 358 -11.26 -10.21 10.57
C HIS A 358 -10.77 -9.79 11.96
N VAL A 359 -11.11 -8.58 12.42
CA VAL A 359 -10.65 -8.03 13.69
C VAL A 359 -11.72 -8.25 14.76
N LYS A 360 -11.36 -9.03 15.78
CA LYS A 360 -12.25 -9.30 16.93
C LYS A 360 -12.16 -8.23 18.01
N GLU A 361 -11.05 -7.49 18.06
CA GLU A 361 -10.81 -6.49 19.07
C GLU A 361 -11.60 -5.20 18.76
N GLN A 362 -12.42 -4.77 19.72
CA GLN A 362 -13.24 -3.56 19.57
C GLN A 362 -12.40 -2.29 19.35
N LEU A 363 -11.22 -2.21 19.96
CA LEU A 363 -10.33 -1.06 19.81
C LEU A 363 -9.87 -0.87 18.36
N GLY A 364 -9.50 -1.95 17.68
CA GLY A 364 -9.11 -1.89 16.26
C GLY A 364 -10.25 -1.39 15.37
N ILE A 365 -11.46 -1.92 15.57
CA ILE A 365 -12.67 -1.49 14.84
C ILE A 365 -12.94 0.00 15.08
N LYS A 366 -12.86 0.43 16.34
CA LYS A 366 -13.09 1.81 16.75
C LYS A 366 -12.17 2.79 16.02
N VAL A 367 -10.86 2.52 16.01
CA VAL A 367 -9.88 3.41 15.37
C VAL A 367 -10.16 3.58 13.88
N VAL A 368 -10.44 2.48 13.16
CA VAL A 368 -10.74 2.52 11.73
C VAL A 368 -12.03 3.28 11.43
N LEU A 369 -13.08 3.07 12.24
CA LEU A 369 -14.36 3.77 12.12
C LEU A 369 -14.21 5.28 12.39
N GLN A 370 -13.49 5.66 13.44
CA GLN A 370 -13.21 7.07 13.77
C GLN A 370 -12.42 7.76 12.66
N ARG A 371 -11.34 7.14 12.15
CA ARG A 371 -10.57 7.69 11.02
C ARG A 371 -11.45 7.88 9.78
N THR A 372 -12.29 6.89 9.47
CA THR A 372 -13.26 6.99 8.37
C THR A 372 -14.21 8.18 8.56
N MET A 373 -14.75 8.35 9.77
CA MET A 373 -15.67 9.43 10.08
C MET A 373 -15.01 10.81 9.96
N ASN A 374 -13.80 10.97 10.49
CA ASN A 374 -13.02 12.21 10.38
C ASN A 374 -12.82 12.62 8.91
N ILE A 375 -12.48 11.65 8.05
CA ILE A 375 -12.36 11.86 6.60
C ILE A 375 -13.66 12.40 6.02
N PHE A 376 -14.80 11.73 6.28
CA PHE A 376 -16.10 12.19 5.78
C PHE A 376 -16.48 13.58 6.31
N CYS A 377 -16.31 13.85 7.60
CA CYS A 377 -16.61 15.17 8.16
C CYS A 377 -15.78 16.26 7.48
N THR A 378 -14.47 16.05 7.31
CA THR A 378 -13.64 17.06 6.65
C THR A 378 -14.04 17.30 5.19
N LEU A 379 -14.36 16.23 4.46
CA LEU A 379 -14.86 16.34 3.09
C LEU A 379 -16.15 17.15 3.05
N LEU A 380 -17.10 16.84 3.93
CA LEU A 380 -18.37 17.54 3.99
C LEU A 380 -18.16 19.02 4.36
N HIS A 381 -17.30 19.34 5.32
CA HIS A 381 -17.00 20.74 5.65
C HIS A 381 -16.36 21.50 4.47
N THR A 382 -15.57 20.82 3.64
CA THR A 382 -14.91 21.43 2.47
C THR A 382 -15.84 21.53 1.26
N SER A 383 -16.71 20.53 1.06
CA SER A 383 -17.58 20.40 -0.10
C SER A 383 -18.90 21.14 0.08
N VAL A 384 -19.52 21.10 1.27
CA VAL A 384 -20.85 21.70 1.50
C VAL A 384 -20.87 23.19 1.18
N PRO A 385 -19.89 24.04 1.51
CA PRO A 385 -19.93 25.45 1.13
C PRO A 385 -20.00 25.69 -0.40
N ASN A 386 -19.50 24.76 -1.22
CA ASN A 386 -19.35 24.94 -2.67
C ASN A 386 -20.56 24.44 -3.47
N VAL A 387 -21.31 25.35 -4.10
CA VAL A 387 -22.60 25.11 -4.80
C VAL A 387 -22.54 24.03 -5.90
N LYS A 388 -21.40 23.85 -6.58
CA LYS A 388 -21.26 22.80 -7.62
C LYS A 388 -21.09 21.39 -7.05
N ALA A 389 -20.77 21.25 -5.76
CA ALA A 389 -20.52 19.96 -5.12
C ALA A 389 -21.82 19.27 -4.64
N ASP A 390 -22.99 19.87 -4.82
CA ASP A 390 -24.22 19.43 -4.16
C ASP A 390 -24.73 18.05 -4.64
N LEU A 391 -24.66 17.76 -5.95
CA LEU A 391 -25.01 16.42 -6.44
C LEU A 391 -23.98 15.38 -6.02
N ASP A 392 -22.70 15.68 -6.19
CA ASP A 392 -21.60 14.74 -5.88
C ASP A 392 -21.52 14.44 -4.38
N THR A 393 -21.82 15.43 -3.53
CA THR A 393 -21.83 15.26 -2.07
C THR A 393 -22.95 14.34 -1.61
N VAL A 394 -24.16 14.47 -2.16
CA VAL A 394 -25.26 13.56 -1.80
C VAL A 394 -24.99 12.15 -2.34
N HIS A 395 -24.43 12.04 -3.55
CA HIS A 395 -23.96 10.77 -4.08
C HIS A 395 -22.91 10.10 -3.18
N LEU A 396 -21.93 10.88 -2.73
CA LEU A 396 -20.90 10.43 -1.80
C LEU A 396 -21.54 9.87 -0.51
N LEU A 397 -22.45 10.61 0.11
CA LEU A 397 -23.11 10.20 1.35
C LEU A 397 -23.92 8.90 1.19
N LEU A 398 -24.63 8.77 0.07
CA LEU A 398 -25.48 7.60 -0.21
C LEU A 398 -24.65 6.37 -0.58
N ASP A 399 -23.73 6.50 -1.54
CA ASP A 399 -22.92 5.39 -2.05
C ASP A 399 -21.98 4.85 -0.99
N CYS A 400 -21.53 5.71 -0.07
CA CYS A 400 -20.63 5.34 1.01
C CYS A 400 -21.34 4.87 2.27
N LYS A 401 -22.68 4.76 2.26
CA LYS A 401 -23.48 4.37 3.43
C LYS A 401 -23.12 5.19 4.67
N PHE A 402 -22.97 6.50 4.51
CA PHE A 402 -22.45 7.40 5.53
C PHE A 402 -23.15 7.24 6.89
N PHE A 403 -24.48 7.19 6.92
CA PHE A 403 -25.23 7.06 8.18
C PHE A 403 -25.12 5.69 8.84
N ASP A 404 -24.87 4.62 8.07
CA ASP A 404 -24.54 3.32 8.64
C ASP A 404 -23.20 3.39 9.37
N ILE A 405 -22.19 4.00 8.75
CA ILE A 405 -20.88 4.23 9.37
C ILE A 405 -21.02 5.11 10.60
N LEU A 406 -21.72 6.25 10.51
CA LEU A 406 -21.96 7.16 11.64
C LEU A 406 -22.67 6.46 12.81
N SER A 407 -23.71 5.68 12.52
CA SER A 407 -24.44 4.90 13.53
C SER A 407 -23.50 3.96 14.29
N ARG A 408 -22.64 3.23 13.56
CA ARG A 408 -21.69 2.27 14.15
C ARG A 408 -20.60 2.96 14.94
N VAL A 409 -20.07 4.06 14.41
CA VAL A 409 -19.13 4.95 15.09
C VAL A 409 -19.71 5.36 16.44
N VAL A 410 -20.94 5.88 16.47
CA VAL A 410 -21.61 6.28 17.71
C VAL A 410 -21.74 5.12 18.68
N VAL A 411 -22.20 3.94 18.22
CA VAL A 411 -22.38 2.75 19.07
C VAL A 411 -21.06 2.25 19.67
N VAL A 412 -19.99 2.16 18.88
CA VAL A 412 -18.67 1.68 19.36
C VAL A 412 -18.02 2.68 20.33
N ASN A 413 -18.43 3.94 20.32
CA ASN A 413 -17.94 4.96 21.26
C ASN A 413 -18.76 5.01 22.57
N LEU A 414 -19.77 4.17 22.76
CA LEU A 414 -20.57 4.13 24.00
C LEU A 414 -19.85 3.47 25.18
N ASP A 415 -18.67 2.87 25.00
CA ASP A 415 -18.01 2.09 26.06
C ASP A 415 -17.09 2.91 26.97
N ALA A 416 -16.70 4.14 26.57
CA ALA A 416 -15.78 4.98 27.35
C ALA A 416 -16.15 6.47 27.28
N ILE A 417 -16.01 7.20 28.40
CA ILE A 417 -16.44 8.62 28.52
C ILE A 417 -15.78 9.52 27.47
N SER A 418 -14.45 9.50 27.35
CA SER A 418 -13.70 10.31 26.38
C SER A 418 -14.11 10.04 24.92
N SER A 419 -14.69 8.87 24.67
CA SER A 419 -15.14 8.45 23.35
C SER A 419 -16.54 8.97 23.04
N VAL A 420 -17.38 9.12 24.07
CA VAL A 420 -18.71 9.74 23.96
C VAL A 420 -18.58 11.22 23.59
N GLU A 421 -17.63 11.95 24.16
CA GLU A 421 -17.39 13.37 23.83
C GLU A 421 -17.05 13.57 22.35
N TRP A 422 -16.15 12.75 21.80
CA TRP A 422 -15.84 12.79 20.37
C TRP A 422 -17.06 12.44 19.50
N ALA A 423 -17.91 11.51 19.94
CA ALA A 423 -19.16 11.18 19.25
C ALA A 423 -20.17 12.34 19.29
N ILE A 424 -20.25 13.09 20.39
CA ILE A 424 -21.08 14.30 20.49
C ILE A 424 -20.66 15.31 19.44
N THR A 425 -19.37 15.67 19.41
CA THR A 425 -18.82 16.64 18.42
C THR A 425 -19.14 16.20 17.00
N THR A 426 -18.88 14.93 16.68
CA THR A 426 -19.16 14.36 15.36
C THR A 426 -20.64 14.48 14.99
N VAL A 427 -21.56 14.15 15.91
CA VAL A 427 -23.00 14.22 15.65
C VAL A 427 -23.43 15.67 15.43
N THR A 428 -22.93 16.62 16.22
CA THR A 428 -23.21 18.05 16.05
C THR A 428 -22.72 18.57 14.69
N ASP A 429 -21.53 18.17 14.24
CA ASP A 429 -21.02 18.53 12.90
C ASP A 429 -21.94 18.00 11.80
N VAL A 430 -22.37 16.75 11.91
CA VAL A 430 -23.31 16.13 10.97
C VAL A 430 -24.68 16.82 10.99
N GLN A 431 -25.17 17.27 12.14
CA GLN A 431 -26.41 18.06 12.20
C GLN A 431 -26.28 19.34 11.38
N ASN A 432 -25.17 20.07 11.53
CA ASN A 432 -24.91 21.32 10.82
C ASN A 432 -24.85 21.08 9.31
N ILE A 433 -24.16 20.01 8.88
CA ILE A 433 -24.11 19.58 7.49
C ILE A 433 -25.50 19.24 6.96
N MET A 434 -26.29 18.44 7.69
CA MET A 434 -27.63 18.04 7.29
C MET A 434 -28.59 19.22 7.18
N HIS A 435 -28.47 20.19 8.09
CA HIS A 435 -29.23 21.43 8.02
C HIS A 435 -28.88 22.23 6.76
N ALA A 436 -27.58 22.40 6.46
CA ALA A 436 -27.12 23.09 5.26
C ALA A 436 -27.59 22.40 3.97
N LEU A 437 -27.52 21.07 3.90
CA LEU A 437 -28.01 20.29 2.75
C LEU A 437 -29.53 20.42 2.59
N ARG A 438 -30.29 20.43 3.69
CA ARG A 438 -31.74 20.62 3.68
C ARG A 438 -32.13 21.99 3.16
N SER A 439 -31.45 23.06 3.61
CA SER A 439 -31.75 24.44 3.21
C SER A 439 -31.52 24.72 1.73
N ARG A 440 -30.82 23.82 1.02
CA ARG A 440 -30.52 23.93 -0.42
C ARG A 440 -31.52 23.22 -1.32
N GLU A 441 -32.57 22.62 -0.77
CA GLU A 441 -33.63 21.94 -1.53
C GLU A 441 -33.11 20.88 -2.52
N LEU A 442 -32.08 20.12 -2.11
CA LEU A 442 -31.49 19.11 -2.97
C LEU A 442 -32.51 18.03 -3.33
N SER A 443 -32.66 17.74 -4.63
CA SER A 443 -33.63 16.76 -5.14
C SER A 443 -33.46 15.34 -4.57
N ARG A 444 -32.23 15.01 -4.12
CA ARG A 444 -31.87 13.72 -3.51
C ARG A 444 -31.88 13.71 -1.98
N TYR A 445 -32.22 14.83 -1.34
CA TYR A 445 -32.37 14.89 0.12
C TYR A 445 -33.34 13.81 0.67
N PRO A 446 -34.47 13.45 0.00
CA PRO A 446 -35.32 12.36 0.48
C PRO A 446 -34.61 11.00 0.57
N SER A 447 -33.72 10.67 -0.37
CA SER A 447 -32.94 9.43 -0.31
C SER A 447 -31.93 9.46 0.83
N LEU A 448 -31.35 10.63 1.11
CA LEU A 448 -30.44 10.83 2.24
C LEU A 448 -31.19 10.64 3.58
N LEU A 449 -32.39 11.23 3.68
CA LEU A 449 -33.26 11.06 4.83
C LEU A 449 -33.68 9.61 5.05
N GLN A 450 -33.99 8.89 3.96
CA GLN A 450 -34.29 7.45 4.02
C GLN A 450 -33.08 6.65 4.53
N SER A 451 -31.86 7.01 4.15
CA SER A 451 -30.65 6.34 4.65
C SER A 451 -30.44 6.58 6.16
N LEU A 452 -30.68 7.81 6.64
CA LEU A 452 -30.65 8.15 8.06
C LEU A 452 -31.74 7.40 8.84
N SER A 453 -32.99 7.38 8.33
CA SER A 453 -34.14 6.77 9.03
C SER A 453 -33.91 5.29 9.36
N MET A 454 -33.28 4.54 8.44
CA MET A 454 -32.95 3.12 8.61
C MET A 454 -32.06 2.81 9.83
N THR A 455 -31.28 3.77 10.31
CA THR A 455 -30.30 3.57 11.40
C THR A 455 -30.58 4.45 12.62
N TRP A 456 -31.34 5.52 12.45
CA TRP A 456 -31.53 6.56 13.46
C TRP A 456 -32.12 6.04 14.78
N TYR A 457 -33.29 5.37 14.74
CA TYR A 457 -33.95 4.93 15.97
C TYR A 457 -33.18 3.81 16.68
N ARG A 458 -32.61 2.88 15.91
CA ARG A 458 -31.76 1.81 16.46
C ARG A 458 -30.59 2.38 17.27
N THR A 459 -29.94 3.41 16.74
CA THR A 459 -28.81 4.09 17.40
C THR A 459 -29.29 4.84 18.64
N LEU A 460 -30.37 5.63 18.52
CA LEU A 460 -30.97 6.35 19.65
C LEU A 460 -31.31 5.43 20.81
N LYS A 461 -31.90 4.27 20.51
CA LYS A 461 -32.21 3.24 21.49
C LYS A 461 -30.95 2.73 22.19
N SER A 462 -29.88 2.45 21.44
CA SER A 462 -28.60 1.97 21.99
C SER A 462 -27.95 3.00 22.92
N ILE A 463 -27.98 4.29 22.55
CA ILE A 463 -27.46 5.38 23.40
C ILE A 463 -28.26 5.46 24.70
N ARG A 464 -29.60 5.39 24.64
CA ARG A 464 -30.47 5.44 25.82
C ARG A 464 -30.30 4.23 26.72
N GLU A 465 -30.14 3.03 26.16
CA GLU A 465 -29.83 1.82 26.93
C GLU A 465 -28.48 1.98 27.68
N ALA A 466 -27.45 2.51 27.02
CA ALA A 466 -26.18 2.82 27.68
C ALA A 466 -26.35 3.88 28.79
N ALA A 467 -27.17 4.91 28.58
CA ALA A 467 -27.42 5.97 29.57
C ALA A 467 -28.12 5.44 30.83
N VAL A 468 -29.04 4.47 30.67
CA VAL A 468 -29.69 3.78 31.80
C VAL A 468 -28.69 2.95 32.59
N LEU A 469 -27.74 2.29 31.91
CA LEU A 469 -26.70 1.49 32.56
C LEU A 469 -25.64 2.36 33.26
N ARG A 470 -25.44 3.60 32.80
CA ARG A 470 -24.42 4.53 33.31
C ARG A 470 -25.03 5.91 33.64
N PRO A 471 -25.93 6.00 34.63
CA PRO A 471 -26.70 7.22 34.90
C PRO A 471 -25.84 8.40 35.40
N ALA A 472 -24.62 8.16 35.88
CA ALA A 472 -23.68 9.21 36.29
C ALA A 472 -22.94 9.84 35.09
N ASP A 473 -23.01 9.24 33.90
CA ASP A 473 -22.34 9.76 32.69
C ASP A 473 -23.25 10.76 31.96
N GLN A 474 -23.10 12.04 32.30
CA GLN A 474 -23.84 13.13 31.68
C GLN A 474 -23.60 13.23 30.16
N ALA A 475 -22.44 12.78 29.66
CA ALA A 475 -22.12 12.82 28.24
C ALA A 475 -23.06 11.92 27.42
N LEU A 476 -23.51 10.78 27.96
CA LEU A 476 -24.49 9.92 27.28
C LEU A 476 -25.86 10.59 27.11
N PHE A 477 -26.31 11.35 28.11
CA PHE A 477 -27.56 12.11 28.00
C PHE A 477 -27.44 13.22 26.97
N THR A 478 -26.31 13.93 26.95
CA THR A 478 -26.00 14.92 25.92
C THR A 478 -25.99 14.27 24.54
N LEU A 479 -25.29 13.14 24.36
CA LEU A 479 -25.27 12.41 23.10
C LEU A 479 -26.66 11.95 22.65
N ALA A 480 -27.50 11.45 23.57
CA ALA A 480 -28.87 11.07 23.26
C ALA A 480 -29.70 12.27 22.77
N LYS A 481 -29.53 13.43 23.41
CA LYS A 481 -30.17 14.69 23.02
C LYS A 481 -29.71 15.13 21.63
N GLU A 482 -28.41 15.19 21.38
CA GLU A 482 -27.86 15.58 20.08
C GLU A 482 -28.29 14.61 18.96
N TRP A 483 -28.28 13.30 19.21
CA TRP A 483 -28.75 12.33 18.22
C TRP A 483 -30.26 12.46 17.94
N GLN A 484 -31.06 12.78 18.96
CA GLN A 484 -32.48 13.06 18.80
C GLN A 484 -32.72 14.34 17.99
N GLU A 485 -31.97 15.40 18.29
CA GLU A 485 -32.02 16.67 17.55
C GLU A 485 -31.67 16.50 16.07
N LEU A 486 -30.68 15.66 15.73
CA LEU A 486 -30.37 15.30 14.35
C LEU A 486 -31.59 14.76 13.61
N GLY A 487 -32.36 13.87 14.24
CA GLY A 487 -33.58 13.33 13.66
C GLY A 487 -34.66 14.40 13.48
N VAL A 488 -34.93 15.20 14.51
CA VAL A 488 -35.93 16.28 14.48
C VAL A 488 -35.61 17.32 13.40
N LYS A 489 -34.36 17.80 13.34
CA LYS A 489 -33.88 18.75 12.32
C LYS A 489 -33.94 18.16 10.91
N SER A 490 -33.88 16.84 10.76
CA SER A 490 -34.04 16.14 9.48
C SER A 490 -35.49 15.81 9.14
N GLY A 491 -36.45 16.10 10.04
CA GLY A 491 -37.88 15.83 9.84
C GLY A 491 -38.34 14.42 10.25
N LEU A 492 -37.49 13.65 10.93
CA LEU A 492 -37.86 12.34 11.48
C LEU A 492 -38.73 12.50 12.73
N LYS A 493 -39.73 11.64 12.86
CA LYS A 493 -40.64 11.60 14.02
C LYS A 493 -40.37 10.35 14.82
N GLU A 494 -39.92 10.48 16.07
CA GLU A 494 -39.50 9.34 16.88
C GLU A 494 -40.53 8.21 16.95
N ARG A 495 -41.82 8.55 17.11
CA ARG A 495 -42.89 7.55 17.18
C ARG A 495 -43.05 6.75 15.88
N VAL A 496 -42.84 7.38 14.73
CA VAL A 496 -42.93 6.74 13.41
C VAL A 496 -41.73 5.83 13.20
N GLU A 497 -40.52 6.34 13.45
CA GLU A 497 -39.28 5.58 13.30
C GLU A 497 -39.20 4.40 14.27
N LYS A 498 -39.69 4.58 15.51
CA LYS A 498 -39.82 3.49 16.49
C LYS A 498 -40.71 2.37 15.96
N ARG A 499 -41.90 2.73 15.45
CA ARG A 499 -42.84 1.75 14.90
C ARG A 499 -42.23 1.01 13.71
N ALA A 500 -41.61 1.74 12.78
CA ALA A 500 -40.93 1.14 11.62
C ALA A 500 -39.80 0.20 12.05
N TYR A 501 -39.02 0.56 13.08
CA TYR A 501 -37.99 -0.30 13.66
C TYR A 501 -38.58 -1.55 14.31
N ASP A 502 -39.64 -1.42 15.10
CA ASP A 502 -40.30 -2.54 15.77
C ASP A 502 -40.94 -3.50 14.76
N GLU A 503 -41.59 -2.98 13.71
CA GLU A 503 -42.11 -3.74 12.57
C GLU A 503 -40.98 -4.45 11.81
N ALA A 504 -39.91 -3.75 11.45
CA ALA A 504 -38.74 -4.34 10.79
C ALA A 504 -38.09 -5.43 11.64
N LYS A 505 -38.03 -5.24 12.97
CA LYS A 505 -37.53 -6.24 13.92
C LYS A 505 -38.43 -7.47 13.97
N GLN A 506 -39.76 -7.31 13.96
CA GLN A 506 -40.72 -8.41 13.89
C GLN A 506 -40.60 -9.16 12.56
N LEU A 507 -40.53 -8.45 11.43
CA LEU A 507 -40.32 -9.05 10.11
C LEU A 507 -38.98 -9.80 10.02
N ALA A 508 -37.93 -9.27 10.64
CA ALA A 508 -36.63 -9.94 10.76
C ALA A 508 -36.64 -11.14 11.72
N GLN A 509 -37.75 -11.45 12.38
CA GLN A 509 -37.91 -12.70 13.12
C GLN A 509 -38.72 -13.74 12.34
N MET A 510 -39.32 -13.37 11.21
CA MET A 510 -40.13 -14.27 10.39
C MET A 510 -39.29 -14.96 9.31
N CYS A 511 -39.81 -16.06 8.75
CA CYS A 511 -39.19 -16.77 7.65
C CYS A 511 -39.41 -16.02 6.32
N ALA A 512 -38.35 -15.80 5.55
CA ALA A 512 -38.41 -15.11 4.26
C ALA A 512 -39.09 -15.92 3.14
N TRP A 513 -39.20 -17.24 3.30
CA TRP A 513 -39.88 -18.10 2.34
C TRP A 513 -41.39 -17.96 2.46
N SER A 514 -42.03 -17.38 1.44
CA SER A 514 -43.46 -17.03 1.45
C SER A 514 -44.43 -18.19 1.67
N MET A 515 -44.02 -19.43 1.36
CA MET A 515 -44.83 -20.64 1.56
C MET A 515 -44.59 -21.32 2.91
N CYS A 516 -43.74 -20.75 3.77
CA CYS A 516 -43.52 -21.24 5.13
C CYS A 516 -44.63 -20.74 6.06
N GLU A 517 -45.13 -21.59 6.95
CA GLU A 517 -46.10 -21.18 7.99
C GLU A 517 -45.54 -20.04 8.88
N TRP A 518 -44.23 -19.99 9.06
CA TRP A 518 -43.52 -18.96 9.83
C TRP A 518 -43.21 -17.70 9.02
N HIS A 519 -43.78 -17.54 7.83
CA HIS A 519 -43.64 -16.30 7.05
C HIS A 519 -44.41 -15.13 7.67
N THR A 520 -45.52 -15.43 8.35
CA THR A 520 -46.42 -14.44 8.98
C THR A 520 -46.39 -14.50 10.51
N ALA A 521 -45.66 -15.46 11.08
CA ALA A 521 -45.54 -15.67 12.52
C ALA A 521 -44.09 -15.92 12.93
N VAL A 522 -43.74 -15.55 14.16
CA VAL A 522 -42.40 -15.80 14.71
C VAL A 522 -42.22 -17.32 14.93
N PRO A 523 -41.20 -17.96 14.33
CA PRO A 523 -40.93 -19.37 14.54
C PRO A 523 -40.48 -19.65 15.97
N PRO A 524 -40.75 -20.87 16.50
CA PRO A 524 -40.31 -21.28 17.83
C PRO A 524 -38.78 -21.36 17.93
N THR A 525 -38.10 -21.52 16.79
CA THR A 525 -36.64 -21.55 16.69
C THR A 525 -36.12 -20.25 16.08
N PRO A 526 -34.99 -19.71 16.57
CA PRO A 526 -34.35 -18.54 15.97
C PRO A 526 -34.10 -18.72 14.46
N THR A 527 -34.51 -17.74 13.68
CA THR A 527 -34.26 -17.75 12.23
C THR A 527 -32.77 -17.59 11.93
N ARG A 528 -32.29 -18.30 10.90
CA ARG A 528 -30.92 -18.21 10.40
C ARG A 528 -30.84 -17.21 9.25
N LEU A 529 -29.86 -16.32 9.31
CA LEU A 529 -29.56 -15.39 8.22
C LEU A 529 -29.02 -16.15 6.99
N CYS A 530 -29.40 -15.68 5.80
CA CYS A 530 -28.79 -16.13 4.56
C CYS A 530 -27.31 -15.75 4.58
N VAL A 531 -26.41 -16.74 4.52
CA VAL A 531 -24.96 -16.53 4.45
C VAL A 531 -24.54 -15.74 3.20
N GLY A 532 -25.38 -15.72 2.16
CA GLY A 532 -25.12 -14.99 0.92
C GLY A 532 -25.36 -13.49 1.02
N CYS A 533 -26.57 -13.06 1.39
CA CYS A 533 -26.94 -11.63 1.41
C CYS A 533 -26.98 -11.01 2.81
N GLY A 534 -27.08 -11.81 3.89
CA GLY A 534 -27.27 -11.30 5.25
C GLY A 534 -28.60 -10.57 5.50
N GLU A 535 -29.54 -10.59 4.54
CA GLU A 535 -30.83 -9.89 4.65
C GLU A 535 -31.98 -10.87 4.92
N ALA A 536 -32.09 -11.94 4.12
CA ALA A 536 -33.16 -12.93 4.29
C ALA A 536 -32.89 -13.85 5.48
N ARG A 537 -33.96 -14.27 6.17
CA ARG A 537 -33.92 -15.12 7.35
C ARG A 537 -34.81 -16.33 7.19
N TYR A 538 -34.36 -17.50 7.62
CA TYR A 538 -35.09 -18.75 7.43
C TYR A 538 -35.22 -19.49 8.75
N CYS A 539 -36.41 -20.01 9.05
CA CYS A 539 -36.60 -20.86 10.23
C CYS A 539 -35.78 -22.17 10.14
N SER A 540 -35.43 -22.62 8.93
CA SER A 540 -34.68 -23.85 8.71
C SER A 540 -33.91 -23.87 7.38
N LYS A 541 -32.88 -24.74 7.27
CA LYS A 541 -32.11 -24.95 6.03
C LYS A 541 -33.00 -25.40 4.84
N PRO A 542 -34.01 -26.28 5.03
CA PRO A 542 -34.97 -26.59 3.97
C PRO A 542 -35.70 -25.37 3.41
N CYS A 543 -36.14 -24.44 4.27
CA CYS A 543 -36.80 -23.21 3.81
C CYS A 543 -35.86 -22.33 2.98
N GLN A 544 -34.59 -22.22 3.39
CA GLN A 544 -33.57 -21.53 2.60
C GLN A 544 -33.38 -22.17 1.23
N VAL A 545 -33.26 -23.50 1.15
CA VAL A 545 -33.07 -24.21 -0.14
C VAL A 545 -34.30 -24.07 -1.05
N LYS A 546 -35.50 -24.12 -0.48
CA LYS A 546 -36.75 -23.94 -1.24
C LYS A 546 -36.88 -22.51 -1.72
N ASP A 547 -36.64 -21.51 -0.89
CA ASP A 547 -36.65 -20.10 -1.31
C ASP A 547 -35.57 -19.78 -2.36
N TRP A 548 -34.40 -20.44 -2.24
CA TRP A 548 -33.32 -20.36 -3.22
C TRP A 548 -33.73 -20.89 -4.60
N LYS A 549 -34.38 -22.07 -4.65
CA LYS A 549 -34.78 -22.73 -5.90
C LYS A 549 -36.10 -22.21 -6.47
N GLN A 550 -37.07 -21.92 -5.62
CA GLN A 550 -38.47 -21.68 -5.98
C GLN A 550 -38.92 -20.24 -5.66
N GLY A 551 -38.43 -19.64 -4.57
CA GLY A 551 -38.82 -18.30 -4.11
C GLY A 551 -38.08 -17.13 -4.79
N GLY A 552 -37.22 -17.43 -5.78
CA GLY A 552 -36.47 -16.41 -6.53
C GLY A 552 -35.34 -15.76 -5.74
N HIS A 553 -35.00 -16.24 -4.54
CA HIS A 553 -33.92 -15.67 -3.74
C HIS A 553 -32.57 -15.73 -4.45
N LYS A 554 -32.32 -16.79 -5.25
CA LYS A 554 -31.09 -16.91 -6.06
C LYS A 554 -30.86 -15.69 -6.96
N ALA A 555 -31.91 -15.11 -7.54
CA ALA A 555 -31.80 -13.94 -8.41
C ALA A 555 -31.58 -12.63 -7.63
N LYS A 556 -32.06 -12.55 -6.38
CA LYS A 556 -31.98 -11.36 -5.51
C LYS A 556 -30.71 -11.34 -4.65
N CYS A 557 -30.10 -12.49 -4.37
CA CYS A 557 -28.95 -12.59 -3.49
C CYS A 557 -27.71 -11.87 -4.04
N ARG A 558 -27.27 -10.79 -3.36
CA ARG A 558 -26.18 -9.90 -3.81
C ARG A 558 -24.86 -10.61 -4.15
N ARG A 559 -24.52 -11.72 -3.49
CA ARG A 559 -23.29 -12.49 -3.75
C ARG A 559 -23.14 -12.96 -5.20
N LEU A 560 -24.25 -13.20 -5.93
CA LEU A 560 -24.21 -13.67 -7.31
C LEU A 560 -24.19 -12.54 -8.36
N LYS A 561 -24.43 -11.28 -7.93
CA LYS A 561 -24.55 -10.13 -8.83
C LYS A 561 -23.29 -9.27 -8.91
N ALA A 562 -22.29 -9.51 -8.08
CA ALA A 562 -20.95 -9.03 -8.35
C ALA A 562 -20.27 -10.09 -9.24
N PRO A 563 -20.24 -9.92 -10.58
CA PRO A 563 -19.07 -10.46 -11.26
C PRO A 563 -17.89 -9.84 -10.53
N VAL A 564 -16.96 -10.67 -10.07
CA VAL A 564 -15.60 -10.19 -9.87
C VAL A 564 -15.25 -9.61 -11.23
N SER A 565 -15.30 -8.29 -11.36
CA SER A 565 -14.88 -7.63 -12.58
C SER A 565 -13.40 -7.89 -12.64
N THR A 566 -13.01 -8.97 -13.30
CA THR A 566 -11.70 -9.12 -13.91
C THR A 566 -11.62 -8.01 -14.94
N GLY A 567 -11.33 -6.81 -14.45
CA GLY A 567 -11.23 -5.60 -15.23
C GLY A 567 -10.00 -5.70 -16.10
N ARG A 568 -10.11 -6.38 -17.23
CA ARG A 568 -9.37 -5.95 -18.43
C ARG A 568 -10.00 -4.62 -18.83
N TYR A 569 -9.43 -3.55 -18.32
CA TYR A 569 -9.52 -2.27 -18.99
C TYR A 569 -8.72 -2.43 -20.29
N GLU A 570 -9.41 -2.55 -21.42
CA GLU A 570 -8.80 -2.20 -22.71
C GLU A 570 -8.59 -0.67 -22.65
N ILE A 571 -7.34 -0.27 -22.54
CA ILE A 571 -6.86 1.12 -22.65
C ILE A 571 -6.86 1.51 -24.12
#